data_AF-A0A151RZD3-F1
#
_entry.id   AF-A0A151RZD3-F1
#
_cell.length_a   1.000
_cell.length_b   1.000
_cell.length_c   1.000
_cell.angle_alpha   90.00
_cell.angle_beta   90.00
_cell.angle_gamma   90.00
#
_symmetry.space_group_name_H-M   'P 1'
#
loop_
_entity.id
_entity.type
_entity.pdbx_description
1 polymer ?
#
loop_
_entity_poly.entity_id
_entity_poly.type
_entity_poly.pdbx_seq_one_letter_code
_entity_poly.pdbx_strand_id
1 'polypeptide(L)'
;MSPILHVRMVGCNHAHQIWKSLHTYFESQTRAKVCQLKTQLKGIRKTDSLNNYLLSIKKIVDTLASVGSPSNPSEHISIILDGLSSEYNPLVTSIISRTDPYIVTEIETLLATLESRLERQKKEESDSFAMQSLQANMAQFQNRFGKNQEFRFYSKNPQNFRGRSDHRGRGKGFGRNNGRGYHKVQCQVCQKPGHTALQCYHKFNLNF
;
A
#
# COMPACT_ATOMS: atom_id res chain seq x y z
N MET A 1 16.02 -46.60 -21.68
CA MET A 1 16.77 -46.58 -20.40
C MET A 1 17.81 -45.48 -20.45
N SER A 2 17.96 -44.69 -19.40
CA SER A 2 18.93 -43.59 -19.32
C SER A 2 20.37 -44.11 -19.43
N PRO A 3 21.27 -43.50 -20.23
CA PRO A 3 22.64 -43.98 -20.47
C PRO A 3 23.47 -44.20 -19.20
N ILE A 4 23.21 -43.39 -18.17
CA ILE A 4 23.86 -43.44 -16.86
C ILE A 4 23.63 -44.75 -16.10
N LEU A 5 22.47 -45.40 -16.33
CA LEU A 5 22.16 -46.66 -15.66
C LEU A 5 22.95 -47.81 -16.28
N HIS A 6 23.19 -47.78 -17.59
CA HIS A 6 23.90 -48.85 -18.30
C HIS A 6 25.34 -48.99 -17.81
N VAL A 7 26.06 -47.87 -17.65
CA VAL A 7 27.44 -47.84 -17.16
C VAL A 7 27.55 -48.45 -15.76
N ARG A 8 26.56 -48.23 -14.88
CA ARG A 8 26.53 -48.80 -13.52
C ARG A 8 26.23 -50.29 -13.45
N MET A 9 25.68 -50.87 -14.51
CA MET A 9 25.35 -52.29 -14.58
C MET A 9 26.48 -53.10 -15.24
N VAL A 10 27.51 -52.45 -15.78
CA VAL A 10 28.67 -53.13 -16.38
C VAL A 10 29.44 -53.88 -15.29
N GLY A 11 29.60 -55.20 -15.46
CA GLY A 11 30.30 -56.08 -14.51
C GLY A 11 29.42 -56.76 -13.46
N CYS A 12 28.09 -56.54 -13.48
CA CYS A 12 27.15 -57.31 -12.66
C CYS A 12 26.84 -58.65 -13.34
N ASN A 13 27.12 -59.76 -12.66
CA ASN A 13 26.91 -61.11 -13.21
C ASN A 13 25.55 -61.72 -12.81
N HIS A 14 24.91 -61.17 -11.78
CA HIS A 14 23.65 -61.68 -11.25
C HIS A 14 22.62 -60.56 -11.08
N ALA A 15 21.34 -60.89 -11.25
CA ALA A 15 20.23 -59.95 -11.12
C ALA A 15 20.19 -59.22 -9.76
N HIS A 16 20.59 -59.88 -8.67
CA HIS A 16 20.64 -59.27 -7.34
C HIS A 16 21.67 -58.12 -7.25
N GLN A 17 22.79 -58.21 -7.98
CA GLN A 17 23.82 -57.16 -8.02
C GLN A 17 23.31 -55.94 -8.77
N ILE A 18 22.64 -56.17 -9.90
CA ILE A 18 21.97 -55.11 -10.67
C ILE A 18 20.93 -54.40 -9.81
N TRP A 19 20.06 -55.16 -9.12
CA TRP A 19 19.05 -54.60 -8.24
C TRP A 19 19.64 -53.78 -7.09
N LYS A 20 20.70 -54.28 -6.44
CA LYS A 20 21.40 -53.55 -5.37
C LYS A 20 22.03 -52.24 -5.88
N SER A 21 22.66 -52.27 -7.04
CA SER A 21 23.26 -51.07 -7.66
C SER A 21 22.19 -50.03 -8.05
N LEU A 22 21.05 -50.47 -8.60
CA LEU A 22 19.94 -49.57 -8.89
C LEU A 22 19.32 -49.00 -7.62
N HIS A 23 19.07 -49.84 -6.62
CA HIS A 23 18.50 -49.42 -5.34
C HIS A 23 19.37 -48.34 -4.68
N THR A 24 20.66 -48.61 -4.51
CA THR A 24 21.60 -47.64 -3.91
C THR A 24 21.68 -46.35 -4.70
N TYR A 25 21.64 -46.42 -6.04
CA TYR A 25 21.61 -45.24 -6.88
C TYR A 25 20.35 -44.40 -6.66
N PHE A 26 19.16 -45.00 -6.80
CA PHE A 26 17.91 -44.27 -6.63
C PHE A 26 17.73 -43.78 -5.18
N GLU A 27 18.18 -44.53 -4.19
CA GLU A 27 18.20 -44.10 -2.80
C GLU A 27 19.11 -42.87 -2.60
N SER A 28 20.31 -42.85 -3.20
CA SER A 28 21.18 -41.68 -3.18
C SER A 28 20.55 -40.48 -3.89
N GLN A 29 19.89 -40.71 -5.03
CA GLN A 29 19.25 -39.67 -5.82
C GLN A 29 18.03 -39.07 -5.10
N THR A 30 17.20 -39.91 -4.48
CA THR A 30 16.06 -39.50 -3.66
C THR A 30 16.52 -38.67 -2.48
N ARG A 31 17.56 -39.12 -1.74
CA ARG A 31 18.12 -38.34 -0.62
C ARG A 31 18.66 -36.98 -1.07
N ALA A 32 19.38 -36.93 -2.19
CA ALA A 32 19.88 -35.67 -2.75
C ALA A 32 18.73 -34.73 -3.13
N LYS A 33 17.66 -35.26 -3.75
CA LYS A 33 16.48 -34.48 -4.12
C LYS A 33 15.74 -33.94 -2.90
N VAL A 34 15.56 -34.74 -1.85
CA VAL A 34 14.97 -34.28 -0.58
C VAL A 34 15.81 -33.15 0.03
N CYS A 35 17.14 -33.30 0.07
CA CYS A 35 18.04 -32.27 0.58
C CYS A 35 17.92 -30.98 -0.24
N GLN A 36 17.92 -31.09 -1.57
CA GLN A 36 17.76 -29.94 -2.47
C GLN A 36 16.43 -29.22 -2.22
N LEU A 37 15.32 -29.96 -2.13
CA LEU A 37 13.99 -29.39 -1.89
C LEU A 37 13.93 -28.69 -0.52
N LYS A 38 14.50 -29.27 0.54
CA LYS A 38 14.57 -28.62 1.87
C LYS A 38 15.40 -27.33 1.84
N THR A 39 16.51 -27.31 1.11
CA THR A 39 17.32 -26.09 0.95
C THR A 39 16.57 -25.02 0.17
N GLN A 40 15.88 -25.40 -0.91
CA GLN A 40 15.03 -24.47 -1.67
C GLN A 40 13.93 -23.89 -0.78
N LEU A 41 13.26 -24.73 0.00
CA LEU A 41 12.19 -24.35 0.91
C LEU A 41 12.62 -23.28 1.93
N LYS A 42 13.79 -23.45 2.55
CA LYS A 42 14.37 -22.44 3.47
C LYS A 42 14.84 -21.15 2.77
N GLY A 43 15.05 -21.21 1.46
CA GLY A 43 15.49 -20.07 0.65
C GLY A 43 14.35 -19.23 0.08
N ILE A 44 13.09 -19.70 0.14
CA ILE A 44 11.96 -18.94 -0.38
C ILE A 44 11.71 -17.73 0.53
N ARG A 45 11.70 -16.55 -0.09
CA ARG A 45 11.28 -15.31 0.55
C ARG A 45 10.10 -14.71 -0.19
N LYS A 46 9.28 -13.96 0.53
CA LYS A 46 8.20 -13.16 -0.06
C LYS A 46 8.82 -11.99 -0.85
N THR A 47 8.77 -12.04 -2.17
CA THR A 47 9.18 -10.92 -3.07
C THR A 47 7.98 -10.20 -3.68
N ASP A 48 6.97 -10.96 -4.11
CA ASP A 48 5.83 -10.45 -4.88
C ASP A 48 4.56 -10.51 -4.00
N SER A 49 3.52 -11.21 -4.47
CA SER A 49 2.28 -11.43 -3.74
C SER A 49 2.42 -12.53 -2.68
N LEU A 50 1.67 -12.38 -1.59
CA LEU A 50 1.59 -13.42 -0.55
C LEU A 50 1.05 -14.74 -1.10
N ASN A 51 0.09 -14.67 -2.03
CA ASN A 51 -0.46 -15.86 -2.69
C ASN A 51 0.60 -16.62 -3.50
N ASN A 52 1.43 -15.94 -4.29
CA ASN A 52 2.49 -16.59 -5.05
C ASN A 52 3.53 -17.23 -4.12
N TYR A 53 3.85 -16.54 -3.01
CA TYR A 53 4.73 -17.05 -1.97
C TYR A 53 4.19 -18.34 -1.35
N LEU A 54 2.94 -18.34 -0.85
CA LEU A 54 2.31 -19.53 -0.26
C LEU A 54 2.19 -20.69 -1.27
N LEU A 55 1.82 -20.40 -2.52
CA LEU A 55 1.77 -21.40 -3.58
C LEU A 55 3.13 -22.03 -3.87
N SER A 56 4.21 -21.24 -3.84
CA SER A 56 5.57 -21.76 -4.08
C SER A 56 6.02 -22.71 -2.97
N ILE A 57 5.71 -22.38 -1.71
CA ILE A 57 5.97 -23.24 -0.55
C ILE A 57 5.16 -24.53 -0.66
N LYS A 58 3.86 -24.41 -0.91
CA LYS A 58 2.96 -25.56 -1.06
C LYS A 58 3.43 -26.53 -2.14
N LYS A 59 3.85 -26.02 -3.30
CA LYS A 59 4.42 -26.85 -4.39
C LYS A 59 5.61 -27.68 -3.91
N ILE A 60 6.55 -27.06 -3.18
CA ILE A 60 7.72 -27.79 -2.69
C ILE A 60 7.32 -28.80 -1.60
N VAL A 61 6.44 -28.42 -0.68
CA VAL A 61 5.91 -29.32 0.36
C VAL A 61 5.20 -30.53 -0.25
N ASP A 62 4.36 -30.33 -1.27
CA ASP A 62 3.67 -31.41 -1.99
C ASP A 62 4.68 -32.30 -2.73
N THR A 63 5.73 -31.73 -3.33
CA THR A 63 6.79 -32.53 -3.94
C THR A 63 7.57 -33.35 -2.90
N LEU A 64 7.87 -32.79 -1.73
CA LEU A 64 8.50 -33.50 -0.62
C LEU A 64 7.63 -34.67 -0.14
N ALA A 65 6.31 -34.46 -0.02
CA ALA A 65 5.36 -35.51 0.29
C ALA A 65 5.36 -36.62 -0.78
N SER A 66 5.38 -36.25 -2.07
CA SER A 66 5.40 -37.23 -3.18
C SER A 66 6.67 -38.08 -3.24
N VAL A 67 7.79 -37.55 -2.71
CA VAL A 67 9.10 -38.24 -2.66
C VAL A 67 9.23 -39.11 -1.39
N GLY A 68 8.21 -39.12 -0.52
CA GLY A 68 8.16 -39.94 0.70
C GLY A 68 8.74 -39.25 1.94
N SER A 69 8.94 -37.92 1.89
CA SER A 69 9.43 -37.13 3.02
C SER A 69 8.47 -35.98 3.33
N PRO A 70 7.25 -36.25 3.85
CA PRO A 70 6.30 -35.20 4.19
C PRO A 70 6.87 -34.26 5.25
N SER A 71 6.61 -32.96 5.12
CA SER A 71 7.02 -31.96 6.12
C SER A 71 6.04 -31.96 7.29
N ASN A 72 6.58 -31.82 8.51
CA ASN A 72 5.75 -31.64 9.70
C ASN A 72 5.00 -30.29 9.64
N PRO A 73 3.78 -30.18 10.18
CA PRO A 73 3.05 -28.91 10.18
C PRO A 73 3.81 -27.80 10.91
N SER A 74 4.49 -28.11 12.02
CA SER A 74 5.34 -27.15 12.73
C SER A 74 6.54 -26.68 11.88
N GLU A 75 7.18 -27.60 11.13
CA GLU A 75 8.28 -27.25 10.23
C GLU A 75 7.75 -26.34 9.10
N HIS A 76 6.60 -26.69 8.50
CA HIS A 76 5.95 -25.88 7.47
C HIS A 76 5.64 -24.46 7.97
N ILE A 77 5.11 -24.33 9.19
CA ILE A 77 4.83 -23.03 9.81
C ILE A 77 6.13 -22.22 9.98
N SER A 78 7.18 -22.83 10.52
CA SER A 78 8.47 -22.14 10.70
C SER A 78 9.03 -21.61 9.37
N ILE A 79 8.93 -22.41 8.30
CA ILE A 79 9.37 -22.02 6.96
C ILE A 79 8.56 -20.82 6.42
N ILE A 80 7.23 -20.84 6.63
CA ILE A 80 6.38 -19.71 6.23
C ILE A 80 6.81 -18.45 6.98
N LEU A 81 7.09 -18.53 8.28
CA LEU A 81 7.45 -17.34 9.07
C LEU A 81 8.85 -16.80 8.71
N ASP A 82 9.83 -17.68 8.48
CA ASP A 82 11.20 -17.32 8.16
C ASP A 82 11.34 -16.59 6.81
N GLY A 83 10.41 -16.83 5.88
CA GLY A 83 10.42 -16.22 4.54
C GLY A 83 9.65 -14.90 4.43
N LEU A 84 8.99 -14.43 5.50
CA LEU A 84 8.23 -13.18 5.48
C LEU A 84 9.14 -11.95 5.58
N SER A 85 8.67 -10.82 5.02
CA SER A 85 9.33 -9.53 5.16
C SER A 85 9.10 -8.92 6.56
N SER A 86 9.90 -7.93 6.93
CA SER A 86 9.83 -7.28 8.24
C SER A 86 8.47 -6.64 8.57
N GLU A 87 7.65 -6.33 7.56
CA GLU A 87 6.27 -5.84 7.71
C GLU A 87 5.38 -6.83 8.50
N TYR A 88 5.74 -8.12 8.51
CA TYR A 88 4.99 -9.18 9.18
C TYR A 88 5.54 -9.53 10.57
N ASN A 89 6.61 -8.89 11.04
CA ASN A 89 7.22 -9.15 12.35
C ASN A 89 6.23 -9.12 13.54
N PRO A 90 5.21 -8.23 13.57
CA PRO A 90 4.20 -8.26 14.64
C PRO A 90 3.41 -9.58 14.67
N LEU A 91 3.09 -10.16 13.51
CA LEU A 91 2.42 -11.46 13.41
C LEU A 91 3.35 -12.59 13.82
N VAL A 92 4.61 -12.56 13.35
CA VAL A 92 5.61 -13.56 13.72
C VAL A 92 5.78 -13.59 15.24
N THR A 93 5.86 -12.42 15.88
CA THR A 93 5.97 -12.30 17.34
C THR A 93 4.73 -12.86 18.05
N SER A 94 3.53 -12.55 17.55
CA SER A 94 2.26 -13.06 18.10
C SER A 94 2.12 -14.57 17.96
N ILE A 95 2.69 -15.16 16.91
CA ILE A 95 2.64 -16.61 16.69
C ILE A 95 3.65 -17.31 17.60
N ILE A 96 4.86 -16.77 17.73
CA ILE A 96 5.91 -17.32 18.60
C ILE A 96 5.51 -17.24 20.08
N SER A 97 4.78 -16.21 20.50
CA SER A 97 4.38 -16.03 21.90
C SER A 97 3.21 -16.93 22.32
N ARG A 98 2.53 -17.59 21.39
CA ARG A 98 1.38 -18.46 21.68
C ARG A 98 1.85 -19.85 22.13
N THR A 99 1.20 -20.41 23.14
CA THR A 99 1.47 -21.76 23.65
C THR A 99 0.80 -22.87 22.83
N ASP A 100 -0.33 -22.56 22.18
CA ASP A 100 -1.09 -23.54 21.41
C ASP A 100 -0.61 -23.64 19.96
N PRO A 101 -0.47 -24.86 19.40
CA PRO A 101 0.00 -25.04 18.03
C PRO A 101 -0.98 -24.45 17.02
N TYR A 102 -0.46 -23.71 16.03
CA TYR A 102 -1.27 -23.22 14.91
C TYR A 102 -1.47 -24.31 13.86
N ILE A 103 -2.61 -24.21 13.16
CA ILE A 103 -2.85 -24.98 11.93
C ILE A 103 -2.39 -24.12 10.74
N VAL A 104 -1.83 -24.75 9.71
CA VAL A 104 -1.35 -24.04 8.50
C VAL A 104 -2.45 -23.15 7.91
N THR A 105 -3.70 -23.62 7.88
CA THR A 105 -4.86 -22.85 7.38
C THR A 105 -5.14 -21.59 8.22
N GLU A 106 -4.97 -21.65 9.54
CA GLU A 106 -5.12 -20.48 10.41
C GLU A 106 -4.06 -19.43 10.06
N ILE A 107 -2.81 -19.84 9.80
CA ILE A 107 -1.74 -18.92 9.43
C ILE A 107 -2.00 -18.29 8.06
N GLU A 108 -2.45 -19.07 7.07
CA GLU A 108 -2.83 -18.54 5.76
C GLU A 108 -3.93 -17.47 5.88
N THR A 109 -4.95 -17.71 6.71
CA THR A 109 -6.02 -16.71 6.93
C THR A 109 -5.52 -15.46 7.66
N LEU A 110 -4.70 -15.62 8.71
CA LEU A 110 -4.09 -14.50 9.42
C LEU A 110 -3.22 -13.66 8.50
N LEU A 111 -2.40 -14.30 7.67
CA LEU A 111 -1.55 -13.65 6.68
C LEU A 111 -2.37 -12.85 5.66
N ALA A 112 -3.46 -13.43 5.14
CA ALA A 112 -4.35 -12.72 4.22
C ALA A 112 -5.01 -11.49 4.86
N THR A 113 -5.47 -11.60 6.12
CA THR A 113 -6.07 -10.46 6.83
C THR A 113 -5.07 -9.34 7.07
N LEU A 114 -3.80 -9.67 7.36
CA LEU A 114 -2.76 -8.66 7.52
C LEU A 114 -2.35 -8.02 6.20
N GLU A 115 -2.28 -8.78 5.11
CA GLU A 115 -2.01 -8.23 3.78
C GLU A 115 -3.04 -7.14 3.42
N SER A 116 -4.33 -7.42 3.60
CA SER A 116 -5.39 -6.43 3.36
C SER A 116 -5.26 -5.18 4.26
N ARG A 117 -4.78 -5.33 5.49
CA ARG A 117 -4.54 -4.19 6.40
C ARG A 117 -3.34 -3.36 5.96
N LEU A 118 -2.25 -4.00 5.55
CA LEU A 118 -1.06 -3.32 5.05
C LEU A 118 -1.34 -2.56 3.75
N GLU A 119 -2.13 -3.12 2.84
CA GLU A 119 -2.54 -2.43 1.61
C GLU A 119 -3.35 -1.16 1.90
N ARG A 120 -4.25 -1.20 2.88
CA ARG A 120 -5.01 -0.02 3.31
C ARG A 120 -4.11 1.06 3.90
N GLN A 121 -3.15 0.68 4.74
CA GLN A 121 -2.17 1.62 5.31
C GLN A 121 -1.30 2.27 4.22
N LYS A 122 -0.80 1.47 3.27
CA LYS A 122 -0.01 1.99 2.14
C LYS A 122 -0.80 2.99 1.29
N LYS A 123 -2.10 2.74 1.08
CA LYS A 123 -2.98 3.67 0.37
C LYS A 123 -3.17 4.98 1.14
N GLU A 124 -3.46 4.90 2.44
CA GLU A 124 -3.64 6.06 3.31
C GLU A 124 -2.37 6.93 3.40
N GLU A 125 -1.19 6.29 3.49
CA GLU A 125 0.11 6.98 3.45
C GLU A 125 0.36 7.67 2.10
N SER A 126 0.03 7.01 0.99
CA SER A 126 0.18 7.59 -0.35
C SER A 126 -0.75 8.80 -0.55
N ASP A 127 -1.98 8.73 -0.06
CA ASP A 127 -2.95 9.84 -0.12
C ASP A 127 -2.50 11.01 0.77
N SER A 128 -1.94 10.71 1.95
CA SER A 128 -1.38 11.73 2.85
C SER A 128 -0.15 12.43 2.25
N PHE A 129 0.76 11.66 1.63
CA PHE A 129 1.94 12.20 0.95
C PHE A 129 1.56 13.04 -0.28
N ALA A 130 0.56 12.61 -1.06
CA ALA A 130 0.00 13.40 -2.15
C ALA A 130 -0.61 14.73 -1.65
N MET A 131 -1.29 14.72 -0.50
CA MET A 131 -1.84 15.94 0.09
C MET A 131 -0.75 16.88 0.64
N GLN A 132 0.31 16.34 1.22
CA GLN A 132 1.43 17.14 1.75
C GLN A 132 2.28 17.77 0.64
N SER A 133 2.48 17.07 -0.48
CA SER A 133 3.19 17.61 -1.66
C SER A 133 2.39 18.72 -2.38
N LEU A 134 1.05 18.67 -2.36
CA LEU A 134 0.19 19.76 -2.84
C LEU A 134 0.31 21.03 -1.97
N GLN A 135 0.48 20.89 -0.65
CA GLN A 135 0.66 22.05 0.25
C GLN A 135 2.04 22.71 0.12
N ALA A 136 3.11 21.95 -0.14
CA ALA A 136 4.45 22.49 -0.32
C ALA A 136 4.56 23.45 -1.53
N ASN A 137 3.81 23.18 -2.61
CA ASN A 137 3.75 24.07 -3.76
C ASN A 137 2.98 25.38 -3.49
N MET A 138 2.07 25.43 -2.51
CA MET A 138 1.34 26.67 -2.19
C MET A 138 2.16 27.68 -1.38
N ALA A 139 3.16 27.23 -0.60
CA ALA A 139 4.02 28.14 0.18
C ALA A 139 5.00 28.94 -0.69
N GLN A 140 5.35 28.48 -1.90
CA GLN A 140 6.27 29.19 -2.78
C GLN A 140 5.61 30.31 -3.61
N PHE A 141 4.28 30.32 -3.76
CA PHE A 141 3.56 31.37 -4.50
C PHE A 141 3.24 32.62 -3.66
N GLN A 142 3.38 32.58 -2.33
CA GLN A 142 3.02 33.72 -1.47
C GLN A 142 4.12 34.80 -1.32
N ASN A 143 5.34 34.58 -1.82
CA ASN A 143 6.46 35.52 -1.64
C ASN A 143 6.77 36.46 -2.82
N ARG A 144 5.85 36.64 -3.78
CA ARG A 144 6.06 37.58 -4.93
C ARG A 144 5.19 38.84 -4.94
N PHE A 145 4.52 39.19 -3.85
CA PHE A 145 3.79 40.47 -3.76
C PHE A 145 3.90 41.11 -2.38
N GLY A 146 4.76 42.12 -2.25
CA GLY A 146 4.74 43.02 -1.09
C GLY A 146 6.11 43.50 -0.62
N LYS A 147 6.78 44.34 -1.41
CA LYS A 147 7.78 45.28 -0.87
C LYS A 147 7.30 46.70 -1.17
N ASN A 148 6.61 47.30 -0.21
CA ASN A 148 6.64 48.74 0.01
C ASN A 148 6.71 48.94 1.53
N GLN A 149 7.92 49.21 2.00
CA GLN A 149 8.22 49.63 3.36
C GLN A 149 7.86 51.10 3.49
N GLU A 150 6.91 51.46 4.34
CA GLU A 150 6.92 52.75 5.02
C GLU A 150 6.55 52.55 6.49
N PHE A 151 7.48 52.92 7.35
CA PHE A 151 7.41 52.87 8.79
C PHE A 151 6.46 53.94 9.33
N ARG A 152 5.57 53.59 10.27
CA ARG A 152 4.97 54.54 11.22
C ARG A 152 5.03 53.98 12.63
N PHE A 153 5.71 54.69 13.52
CA PHE A 153 5.66 54.49 14.96
C PHE A 153 4.73 55.51 15.64
N TYR A 154 3.82 54.96 16.42
CA TYR A 154 3.16 55.39 17.67
C TYR A 154 3.07 56.87 18.13
N SER A 155 1.82 57.33 18.24
CA SER A 155 1.12 57.96 19.38
C SER A 155 1.69 59.18 20.13
N LYS A 156 0.90 60.28 20.12
CA LYS A 156 0.51 61.05 21.33
C LYS A 156 -0.65 62.02 21.01
N ASN A 157 -1.66 62.01 21.87
CA ASN A 157 -2.79 62.96 21.91
C ASN A 157 -2.42 64.17 22.81
N PRO A 158 -3.29 65.17 23.05
CA PRO A 158 -4.01 66.08 22.16
C PRO A 158 -3.75 67.56 22.52
N GLN A 159 -3.98 68.51 21.60
CA GLN A 159 -4.37 69.87 21.96
C GLN A 159 -4.93 70.65 20.77
N ASN A 160 -6.15 71.17 20.98
CA ASN A 160 -6.59 72.52 20.65
C ASN A 160 -7.07 72.92 19.23
N PHE A 161 -8.25 73.57 19.29
CA PHE A 161 -8.85 74.61 18.43
C PHE A 161 -9.80 74.26 17.26
N ARG A 162 -11.09 74.56 17.54
CA ARG A 162 -12.03 75.44 16.79
C ARG A 162 -12.27 75.16 15.30
N GLY A 163 -13.55 74.92 14.97
CA GLY A 163 -14.08 75.21 13.65
C GLY A 163 -15.50 74.68 13.38
N ARG A 164 -16.51 75.52 13.63
CA ARG A 164 -17.87 75.40 13.06
C ARG A 164 -17.79 75.43 11.52
N SER A 165 -18.55 74.59 10.82
CA SER A 165 -19.70 75.04 10.00
C SER A 165 -20.37 73.88 9.26
N ASP A 166 -21.68 73.83 9.46
CA ASP A 166 -22.75 73.38 8.57
C ASP A 166 -22.45 73.57 7.08
N HIS A 167 -22.77 72.60 6.20
CA HIS A 167 -23.23 72.80 4.81
C HIS A 167 -24.02 71.57 4.31
N ARG A 168 -25.25 71.86 3.89
CA ARG A 168 -26.21 70.99 3.20
C ARG A 168 -25.69 70.47 1.86
N GLY A 169 -26.02 69.23 1.52
CA GLY A 169 -25.87 68.69 0.16
C GLY A 169 -26.77 67.49 -0.10
N ARG A 170 -27.94 67.74 -0.72
CA ARG A 170 -28.78 66.72 -1.37
C ARG A 170 -28.01 66.12 -2.56
N GLY A 171 -27.97 64.80 -2.66
CA GLY A 171 -27.42 64.11 -3.83
C GLY A 171 -27.90 62.66 -3.94
N LYS A 172 -29.02 62.47 -4.63
CA LYS A 172 -29.50 61.17 -5.13
C LYS A 172 -28.51 60.70 -6.20
N GLY A 173 -27.91 59.53 -6.04
CA GLY A 173 -26.96 58.98 -7.01
C GLY A 173 -26.91 57.47 -6.97
N PHE A 174 -27.68 56.83 -7.85
CA PHE A 174 -27.51 55.42 -8.20
C PHE A 174 -26.11 55.24 -8.83
N GLY A 175 -25.18 54.66 -8.09
CA GLY A 175 -23.83 54.34 -8.56
C GLY A 175 -23.65 52.83 -8.73
N ARG A 176 -23.82 52.34 -9.95
CA ARG A 176 -23.38 51.02 -10.40
C ARG A 176 -21.87 50.90 -10.18
N ASN A 177 -21.43 49.96 -9.34
CA ASN A 177 -20.02 49.59 -9.26
C ASN A 177 -19.80 48.19 -9.86
N ASN A 178 -19.56 48.17 -11.17
CA ASN A 178 -18.78 47.15 -11.86
C ASN A 178 -17.30 47.50 -11.60
N GLY A 179 -16.38 46.65 -11.18
CA GLY A 179 -16.37 45.22 -10.92
C GLY A 179 -14.91 44.78 -10.90
N ARG A 180 -14.51 43.86 -10.01
CA ARG A 180 -13.26 43.08 -10.13
C ARG A 180 -13.43 41.70 -9.47
N GLY A 181 -13.56 40.66 -10.30
CA GLY A 181 -12.89 39.38 -10.06
C GLY A 181 -13.54 38.30 -9.19
N TYR A 182 -14.87 38.20 -9.10
CA TYR A 182 -15.49 36.95 -8.61
C TYR A 182 -16.10 36.20 -9.78
N HIS A 183 -15.61 34.99 -10.04
CA HIS A 183 -16.28 34.02 -10.90
C HIS A 183 -17.72 33.89 -10.41
N LYS A 184 -18.67 34.52 -11.12
CA LYS A 184 -20.08 34.38 -10.80
C LYS A 184 -20.43 32.93 -11.04
N VAL A 185 -20.65 32.19 -9.96
CA VAL A 185 -21.07 30.80 -10.04
C VAL A 185 -22.31 30.75 -10.94
N GLN A 186 -22.23 29.98 -12.02
CA GLN A 186 -23.31 29.80 -12.97
C GLN A 186 -24.11 28.59 -12.52
N CYS A 187 -25.41 28.77 -12.34
CA CYS A 187 -26.28 27.67 -11.93
C CYS A 187 -26.39 26.64 -13.06
N GLN A 188 -25.99 25.39 -12.83
CA GLN A 188 -26.05 24.32 -13.84
C GLN A 188 -27.47 23.95 -14.29
N VAL A 189 -28.50 24.29 -13.50
CA VAL A 189 -29.92 24.00 -13.81
C VAL A 189 -30.54 25.07 -14.74
N CYS A 190 -30.40 26.36 -14.42
CA CYS A 190 -31.04 27.45 -15.17
C CYS A 190 -30.07 28.34 -15.96
N GLN A 191 -28.77 28.06 -15.88
CA GLN A 191 -27.65 28.77 -16.52
C GLN A 191 -27.55 30.27 -16.19
N LYS A 192 -28.29 30.76 -15.18
CA LYS A 192 -28.21 32.15 -14.71
C LYS A 192 -27.08 32.30 -13.67
N PRO A 193 -26.31 33.41 -13.72
CA PRO A 193 -25.25 33.67 -12.75
C PRO A 193 -25.81 34.16 -11.41
N GLY A 194 -25.09 33.88 -10.30
CA GLY A 194 -25.35 34.47 -8.98
C GLY A 194 -25.92 33.53 -7.92
N HIS A 195 -26.09 32.23 -8.23
CA HIS A 195 -26.46 31.19 -7.27
C HIS A 195 -26.02 29.80 -7.78
N THR A 196 -25.84 28.82 -6.90
CA THR A 196 -25.49 27.44 -7.25
C THR A 196 -26.74 26.59 -7.54
N ALA A 197 -26.58 25.41 -8.17
CA ALA A 197 -27.69 24.49 -8.46
C ALA A 197 -28.53 24.14 -7.21
N LEU A 198 -27.89 24.02 -6.04
CA LEU A 198 -28.55 23.73 -4.76
C LEU A 198 -29.53 24.84 -4.32
N GLN A 199 -29.22 26.08 -4.67
CA GLN A 199 -30.00 27.29 -4.34
C GLN A 199 -30.93 27.73 -5.47
N CYS A 200 -31.05 26.93 -6.54
CA CYS A 200 -31.87 27.28 -7.68
C CYS A 200 -33.36 27.11 -7.37
N TYR A 201 -34.16 28.11 -7.71
CA TYR A 201 -35.62 28.04 -7.64
C TYR A 201 -36.19 26.92 -8.54
N HIS A 202 -35.51 26.61 -9.65
CA HIS A 202 -35.94 25.59 -10.61
C HIS A 202 -35.34 24.19 -10.37
N LYS A 203 -34.69 23.92 -9.22
CA LYS A 203 -33.96 22.67 -8.97
C LYS A 203 -34.81 21.38 -9.06
N PHE A 204 -36.14 21.48 -8.99
CA PHE A 204 -37.07 20.35 -9.08
C PHE A 204 -37.94 20.36 -10.35
N ASN A 205 -37.65 21.23 -11.33
CA ASN A 205 -38.33 21.20 -12.62
C ASN A 205 -37.59 20.24 -13.57
N LEU A 206 -38.24 19.14 -13.94
CA LEU A 206 -37.69 18.10 -14.82
C LEU A 206 -37.77 18.43 -16.33
N ASN A 207 -38.19 19.66 -16.69
CA ASN A 207 -38.45 20.06 -18.08
C ASN A 207 -37.45 21.11 -18.61
N PHE A 208 -36.15 20.98 -18.27
CA PHE A 208 -35.07 21.79 -18.83
C PHE A 208 -33.97 20.92 -19.44
#